data_AF-A0A1V4HUF6-F1
#
_entry.id   AF-A0A1V4HUF6-F1
#
_cell.length_a   1.000
_cell.length_b   1.000
_cell.length_c   1.000
_cell.angle_alpha   90.00
_cell.angle_beta   90.00
_cell.angle_gamma   90.00
#
_symmetry.space_group_name_H-M   'P 1'
#
loop_
_entity.id
_entity.type
_entity.pdbx_description
1 polymer ?
#
loop_
_entity_poly.entity_id
_entity_poly.type
_entity_poly.pdbx_seq_one_letter_code
_entity_poly.pdbx_strand_id
1 'polypeptide(L)'
;MRIEIEPAAKTQVQEGKPFPLGATWDGLGVNFAIFSANATKVELCLFDDDGETELERIELPEYTDEVWHGYLPTARPGTVYGYRVHGPFEPLAGHRFNPNKLLLDPYAKQLVGELRWGPELFGYELGHPDKDLSFDNRLFNKRGRKPWSTVNFITAHDGFNLNDVVSYDHKHNEANGEDNRDGHSNNHSWNHGVEGPTDDQNIVRLRERQKRNLLATTILSLGTPMLLAGDEFGHTQSGNNNAYAQDNETSWLDWTSQSSPGRELREFTRKLIAIRRAFPILNRTRFPLGTYNDELDVKDVTWLSPDGREMTAEQWQDDNARCFGMLLDGRAQRTGIKRRGSDTTILLAYNSYHDVVNLTLPDVSDGTQWLCIIDTNQPDQQPAAYPTGHVFELTGRSFVGFALSTRGHSVGQLRQMMGSISAVNLPDD
;
A
#
# COMPACT_ATOMS: atom_id res chain seq x y z
N MET A 1 -12.75 -38.16 14.23
CA MET A 1 -13.45 -37.45 13.14
C MET A 1 -13.12 -35.97 13.31
N ARG A 2 -12.16 -35.44 12.56
CA ARG A 2 -11.87 -33.99 12.55
C ARG A 2 -12.83 -33.38 11.52
N ILE A 3 -13.69 -32.48 11.98
CA ILE A 3 -14.55 -31.68 11.12
C ILE A 3 -13.74 -30.44 10.75
N GLU A 4 -13.35 -30.34 9.48
CA GLU A 4 -12.82 -29.11 8.89
C GLU A 4 -14.00 -28.17 8.62
N ILE A 5 -13.92 -26.93 9.10
CA ILE A 5 -14.94 -25.91 8.88
C ILE A 5 -14.51 -25.10 7.65
N GLU A 6 -15.31 -25.15 6.57
CA GLU A 6 -15.14 -24.31 5.39
C GLU A 6 -15.37 -22.82 5.72
N PRO A 7 -14.65 -21.88 5.09
CA PRO A 7 -14.91 -20.45 5.26
C PRO A 7 -16.28 -20.07 4.70
N ALA A 8 -17.08 -19.34 5.50
CA ALA A 8 -18.42 -18.90 5.13
C ALA A 8 -18.43 -18.03 3.86
N ALA A 9 -19.41 -18.25 2.97
CA ALA A 9 -19.65 -17.44 1.78
C ALA A 9 -20.00 -15.98 2.17
N LYS A 10 -19.48 -14.99 1.41
CA LYS A 10 -19.80 -13.57 1.60
C LYS A 10 -21.29 -13.31 1.41
N THR A 11 -21.87 -12.48 2.27
CA THR A 11 -23.29 -12.11 2.17
C THR A 11 -23.51 -11.21 0.95
N GLN A 12 -24.48 -11.57 0.11
CA GLN A 12 -24.88 -10.77 -1.04
C GLN A 12 -25.84 -9.66 -0.60
N VAL A 13 -25.46 -8.40 -0.82
CA VAL A 13 -26.32 -7.22 -0.59
C VAL A 13 -26.97 -6.78 -1.90
N GLN A 14 -28.20 -6.29 -1.82
CA GLN A 14 -29.00 -5.78 -2.94
C GLN A 14 -29.46 -4.35 -2.66
N GLU A 15 -29.99 -3.70 -3.70
CA GLU A 15 -30.68 -2.42 -3.58
C GLU A 15 -31.79 -2.50 -2.51
N GLY A 16 -31.80 -1.52 -1.60
CA GLY A 16 -32.78 -1.42 -0.53
C GLY A 16 -33.89 -0.43 -0.82
N LYS A 17 -34.62 -0.06 0.22
CA LYS A 17 -35.55 1.07 0.23
C LYS A 17 -35.17 2.03 1.35
N PRO A 18 -35.26 3.35 1.14
CA PRO A 18 -34.95 4.35 2.17
C PRO A 18 -35.99 4.36 3.32
N PHE A 19 -37.16 3.73 3.10
CA PHE A 19 -38.21 3.62 4.12
C PHE A 19 -38.82 2.21 4.15
N PRO A 20 -39.27 1.75 5.34
CA PRO A 20 -39.16 2.42 6.64
C PRO A 20 -37.73 2.41 7.19
N LEU A 21 -37.42 3.36 8.08
CA LEU A 21 -36.12 3.45 8.75
C LEU A 21 -35.89 2.29 9.73
N GLY A 22 -34.63 1.89 9.89
CA GLY A 22 -34.17 0.76 10.67
C GLY A 22 -34.21 -0.57 9.91
N ALA A 23 -34.00 -1.67 10.63
CA ALA A 23 -34.15 -3.02 10.10
C ALA A 23 -35.61 -3.47 9.97
N THR A 24 -36.00 -3.85 8.76
CA THR A 24 -37.37 -4.29 8.41
C THR A 24 -37.35 -5.59 7.62
N TRP A 25 -37.92 -6.64 8.21
CA TRP A 25 -38.07 -7.95 7.57
C TRP A 25 -39.38 -8.01 6.78
N ASP A 26 -39.32 -8.48 5.53
CA ASP A 26 -40.46 -8.56 4.62
C ASP A 26 -40.92 -10.00 4.32
N GLY A 27 -40.31 -10.99 4.96
CA GLY A 27 -40.55 -12.42 4.71
C GLY A 27 -39.46 -13.10 3.88
N LEU A 28 -38.74 -12.35 3.05
CA LEU A 28 -37.69 -12.87 2.17
C LEU A 28 -36.28 -12.45 2.63
N GLY A 29 -36.16 -11.31 3.28
CA GLY A 29 -34.90 -10.74 3.75
C GLY A 29 -35.13 -9.51 4.62
N VAL A 30 -34.05 -8.81 4.96
CA VAL A 30 -34.11 -7.61 5.80
C VAL A 30 -33.62 -6.40 5.02
N ASN A 31 -34.48 -5.38 4.93
CA ASN A 31 -34.11 -4.04 4.50
C ASN A 31 -33.52 -3.27 5.68
N PHE A 32 -32.36 -2.64 5.49
CA PHE A 32 -31.75 -1.74 6.45
C PHE A 32 -31.77 -0.33 5.87
N ALA A 33 -32.22 0.65 6.66
CA ALA A 33 -32.24 2.05 6.25
C ALA A 33 -31.86 2.96 7.43
N ILE A 34 -30.87 3.84 7.25
CA ILE A 34 -30.38 4.75 8.30
C ILE A 34 -30.17 6.16 7.76
N PHE A 35 -30.76 7.14 8.45
CA PHE A 35 -30.57 8.55 8.14
C PHE A 35 -29.16 9.02 8.52
N SER A 36 -28.44 9.60 7.57
CA SER A 36 -27.19 10.30 7.84
C SER A 36 -26.83 11.24 6.67
N ALA A 37 -27.32 12.49 6.74
CA ALA A 37 -27.16 13.49 5.68
C ALA A 37 -25.69 13.75 5.29
N ASN A 38 -24.79 13.84 6.29
CA ASN A 38 -23.39 14.20 6.08
C ASN A 38 -22.44 12.99 6.03
N ALA A 39 -22.98 11.76 6.05
CA ALA A 39 -22.14 10.58 5.91
C ALA A 39 -21.64 10.45 4.47
N THR A 40 -20.40 10.01 4.31
CA THR A 40 -19.80 9.69 3.01
C THR A 40 -19.84 8.20 2.69
N LYS A 41 -20.07 7.37 3.71
CA LYS A 41 -20.26 5.91 3.59
C LYS A 41 -20.89 5.34 4.85
N VAL A 42 -21.75 4.32 4.71
CA VAL A 42 -22.26 3.53 5.85
C VAL A 42 -21.95 2.04 5.65
N GLU A 43 -21.35 1.43 6.67
CA GLU A 43 -21.12 -0.02 6.74
C GLU A 43 -22.06 -0.65 7.79
N LEU A 44 -22.88 -1.61 7.35
CA LEU A 44 -23.63 -2.53 8.19
C LEU A 44 -22.69 -3.64 8.69
N CYS A 45 -22.53 -3.74 10.01
CA CYS A 45 -21.66 -4.72 10.66
C CYS A 45 -22.50 -5.85 11.23
N LEU A 46 -22.35 -7.07 10.71
CA LEU A 46 -23.06 -8.26 11.22
C LEU A 46 -22.24 -8.94 12.32
N PHE A 47 -22.91 -9.47 13.32
CA PHE A 47 -22.31 -10.17 14.47
C PHE A 47 -22.86 -11.60 14.61
N ASP A 48 -22.17 -12.41 15.41
CA ASP A 48 -22.71 -13.67 15.91
C ASP A 48 -23.94 -13.44 16.81
N ASP A 49 -24.66 -14.52 17.13
CA ASP A 49 -25.94 -14.46 17.86
C ASP A 49 -25.79 -13.85 19.26
N ASP A 50 -24.60 -13.92 19.85
CA ASP A 50 -24.26 -13.35 21.15
C ASP A 50 -23.84 -11.86 21.06
N GLY A 51 -23.54 -11.35 19.85
CA GLY A 51 -23.10 -9.98 19.63
C GLY A 51 -21.62 -9.71 19.94
N GLU A 52 -20.81 -10.76 20.12
CA GLU A 52 -19.41 -10.67 20.57
C GLU A 52 -18.42 -10.63 19.39
N THR A 53 -18.69 -11.39 18.32
CA THR A 53 -17.79 -11.49 17.16
C THR A 53 -18.37 -10.81 15.94
N GLU A 54 -17.67 -9.80 15.43
CA GLU A 54 -18.03 -9.12 14.18
C GLU A 54 -17.72 -10.02 12.97
N LEU A 55 -18.75 -10.59 12.35
CA LEU A 55 -18.64 -11.57 11.26
C LEU A 55 -18.37 -10.90 9.91
N GLU A 56 -19.10 -9.83 9.60
CA GLU A 56 -19.07 -9.21 8.28
C GLU A 56 -19.26 -7.69 8.34
N ARG A 57 -18.81 -6.99 7.30
CA ARG A 57 -19.04 -5.55 7.08
C ARG A 57 -19.54 -5.42 5.65
N ILE A 58 -20.72 -4.85 5.52
CA ILE A 58 -21.42 -4.70 4.25
C ILE A 58 -21.64 -3.22 4.04
N GLU A 59 -21.06 -2.66 2.99
CA GLU A 59 -21.33 -1.28 2.59
C GLU A 59 -22.78 -1.19 2.09
N LEU A 60 -23.55 -0.23 2.61
CA LEU A 60 -24.90 0.01 2.12
C LEU A 60 -24.80 0.62 0.70
N PRO A 61 -25.38 -0.03 -0.32
CA PRO A 61 -25.15 0.34 -1.71
C PRO A 61 -25.85 1.63 -2.12
N GLU A 62 -26.93 2.02 -1.43
CA GLU A 62 -27.78 3.11 -1.87
C GLU A 62 -27.82 4.27 -0.89
N TYR A 63 -27.98 5.46 -1.45
CA TYR A 63 -28.18 6.70 -0.72
C TYR A 63 -29.24 7.55 -1.43
N THR A 64 -30.38 7.78 -0.77
CA THR A 64 -31.51 8.53 -1.32
C THR A 64 -32.14 9.35 -0.21
N ASP A 65 -32.42 10.64 -0.47
CA ASP A 65 -33.03 11.55 0.51
C ASP A 65 -32.35 11.53 1.89
N GLU A 66 -31.01 11.59 1.90
CA GLU A 66 -30.18 11.58 3.12
C GLU A 66 -30.21 10.26 3.90
N VAL A 67 -30.82 9.21 3.35
CA VAL A 67 -30.91 7.88 3.95
C VAL A 67 -30.03 6.88 3.19
N TRP A 68 -29.16 6.20 3.94
CA TRP A 68 -28.38 5.07 3.45
C TRP A 68 -29.17 3.79 3.60
N HIS A 69 -29.25 2.97 2.54
CA HIS A 69 -30.08 1.76 2.57
C HIS A 69 -29.52 0.60 1.75
N GLY A 70 -29.98 -0.61 2.10
CA GLY A 70 -29.58 -1.85 1.46
C GLY A 70 -30.40 -3.04 1.95
N TYR A 71 -30.50 -4.07 1.11
CA TYR A 71 -31.31 -5.25 1.37
C TYR A 71 -30.46 -6.53 1.45
N LEU A 72 -30.65 -7.32 2.52
CA LEU A 72 -29.96 -8.58 2.74
C LEU A 72 -30.97 -9.75 2.67
N PRO A 73 -30.99 -10.52 1.56
CA PRO A 73 -31.87 -11.69 1.41
C PRO A 73 -31.59 -12.81 2.41
N THR A 74 -30.38 -12.89 2.96
CA THR A 74 -29.99 -13.94 3.92
C THR A 74 -30.27 -13.56 5.36
N ALA A 75 -30.44 -12.28 5.66
CA ALA A 75 -30.73 -11.81 7.02
C ALA A 75 -32.13 -12.24 7.46
N ARG A 76 -32.29 -12.50 8.76
CA ARG A 76 -33.55 -12.98 9.37
C ARG A 76 -33.83 -12.22 10.66
N PRO A 77 -35.07 -12.23 11.17
CA PRO A 77 -35.33 -11.76 12.54
C PRO A 77 -34.38 -12.47 13.53
N GLY A 78 -33.71 -11.68 14.37
CA GLY A 78 -32.66 -12.17 15.27
C GLY A 78 -31.23 -11.91 14.80
N THR A 79 -31.01 -11.52 13.53
CA THR A 79 -29.68 -11.09 13.07
C THR A 79 -29.17 -9.92 13.92
N VAL A 80 -28.00 -10.10 14.54
CA VAL A 80 -27.34 -9.09 15.36
C VAL A 80 -26.47 -8.19 14.49
N TYR A 81 -26.61 -6.88 14.65
CA TYR A 81 -25.91 -5.91 13.81
C TYR A 81 -25.64 -4.57 14.52
N GLY A 82 -24.76 -3.79 13.91
CA GLY A 82 -24.55 -2.36 14.20
C GLY A 82 -24.04 -1.61 12.97
N TYR A 83 -23.73 -0.33 13.12
CA TYR A 83 -23.28 0.52 12.02
C TYR A 83 -21.89 1.10 12.27
N ARG A 84 -21.14 1.33 11.18
CA ARG A 84 -19.98 2.22 11.15
C ARG A 84 -20.23 3.26 10.09
N VAL A 85 -20.18 4.53 10.49
CA VAL A 85 -20.57 5.66 9.64
C VAL A 85 -19.35 6.54 9.40
N HIS A 86 -19.03 6.73 8.13
CA HIS A 86 -17.94 7.57 7.65
C HIS A 86 -18.46 8.96 7.30
N GLY A 87 -17.61 9.97 7.45
CA GLY A 87 -17.92 11.36 7.14
C GLY A 87 -16.82 12.28 7.70
N PRO A 88 -17.00 13.60 7.63
CA PRO A 88 -16.03 14.56 8.17
C PRO A 88 -15.89 14.44 9.69
N PHE A 89 -14.67 14.45 10.20
CA PHE A 89 -14.42 14.67 11.63
C PHE A 89 -14.03 16.13 11.83
N GLU A 90 -15.05 16.98 11.90
CA GLU A 90 -14.92 18.44 12.12
C GLU A 90 -15.75 18.82 13.36
N PRO A 91 -15.25 18.53 14.58
CA PRO A 91 -16.01 18.72 15.82
C PRO A 91 -16.56 20.14 16.02
N LEU A 92 -15.84 21.16 15.53
CA LEU A 92 -16.25 22.57 15.59
C LEU A 92 -17.42 22.90 14.66
N ALA A 93 -17.58 22.16 13.55
CA ALA A 93 -18.73 22.24 12.65
C ALA A 93 -19.88 21.29 13.07
N GLY A 94 -19.71 20.57 14.18
CA GLY A 94 -20.68 19.58 14.68
C GLY A 94 -20.55 18.20 14.04
N HIS A 95 -19.58 17.99 13.16
CA HIS A 95 -19.35 16.70 12.51
C HIS A 95 -18.36 15.85 13.32
N ARG A 96 -18.80 14.67 13.75
CA ARG A 96 -18.03 13.79 14.65
C ARG A 96 -17.94 12.36 14.11
N PHE A 97 -17.92 12.22 12.80
CA PHE A 97 -17.91 10.92 12.15
C PHE A 97 -16.62 10.15 12.47
N ASN A 98 -16.73 9.08 13.25
CA ASN A 98 -15.61 8.21 13.56
C ASN A 98 -15.98 6.75 13.25
N PRO A 99 -15.62 6.22 12.06
CA PRO A 99 -15.96 4.85 11.67
C PRO A 99 -15.23 3.79 12.50
N ASN A 100 -14.28 4.18 13.35
CA ASN A 100 -13.65 3.25 14.31
C ASN A 100 -14.61 2.89 15.46
N LYS A 101 -15.72 3.62 15.65
CA LYS A 101 -16.74 3.34 16.65
C LYS A 101 -17.89 2.53 16.06
N LEU A 102 -18.38 1.54 16.82
CA LEU A 102 -19.57 0.79 16.46
C LEU A 102 -20.78 1.55 17.01
N LEU A 103 -21.73 1.85 16.15
CA LEU A 103 -22.96 2.58 16.47
C LEU A 103 -24.14 1.61 16.53
N LEU A 104 -25.04 1.85 17.48
CA LEU A 104 -26.33 1.18 17.52
C LEU A 104 -27.25 1.75 16.44
N ASP A 105 -28.18 0.93 15.94
CA ASP A 105 -29.27 1.45 15.11
C ASP A 105 -30.14 2.39 15.96
N PRO A 106 -30.28 3.68 15.61
CA PRO A 106 -31.20 4.58 16.31
C PRO A 106 -32.67 4.13 16.22
N TYR A 107 -32.99 3.23 15.28
CA TYR A 107 -34.31 2.63 15.08
C TYR A 107 -34.37 1.17 15.57
N ALA A 108 -33.38 0.72 16.34
CA ALA A 108 -33.33 -0.63 16.89
C ALA A 108 -34.60 -0.97 17.66
N LYS A 109 -35.18 -2.13 17.36
CA LYS A 109 -36.34 -2.67 18.09
C LYS A 109 -35.91 -3.46 19.34
N GLN A 110 -34.66 -3.90 19.38
CA GLN A 110 -34.07 -4.67 20.46
C GLN A 110 -32.55 -4.46 20.47
N LEU A 111 -31.95 -4.47 21.66
CA LEU A 111 -30.51 -4.49 21.86
C LEU A 111 -30.08 -5.87 22.38
N VAL A 112 -28.92 -6.34 21.93
CA VAL A 112 -28.31 -7.62 22.34
C VAL A 112 -26.99 -7.32 23.06
N GLY A 113 -26.75 -8.01 24.17
CA GLY A 113 -25.57 -7.81 25.02
C GLY A 113 -25.76 -6.77 26.13
N GLU A 114 -24.72 -6.60 26.95
CA GLU A 114 -24.67 -5.58 28.00
C GLU A 114 -23.81 -4.39 27.57
N LEU A 115 -24.31 -3.18 27.77
CA LEU A 115 -23.52 -1.96 27.54
C LEU A 115 -22.40 -1.86 28.60
N ARG A 116 -21.16 -2.07 28.19
CA ARG A 116 -19.97 -1.88 29.03
C ARG A 116 -19.40 -0.48 28.77
N TRP A 117 -19.36 0.33 29.82
CA TRP A 117 -18.77 1.67 29.76
C TRP A 117 -17.24 1.58 29.69
N GLY A 118 -16.65 2.20 28.66
CA GLY A 118 -15.20 2.24 28.46
C GLY A 118 -14.76 3.31 27.44
N PRO A 119 -13.44 3.61 27.35
CA PRO A 119 -12.88 4.56 26.39
C PRO A 119 -13.26 4.31 24.93
N GLU A 120 -13.56 3.06 24.60
CA GLU A 120 -13.91 2.60 23.26
C GLU A 120 -15.21 3.23 22.75
N LEU A 121 -16.10 3.68 23.65
CA LEU A 121 -17.37 4.33 23.33
C LEU A 121 -17.21 5.77 22.83
N PHE A 122 -16.06 6.40 23.07
CA PHE A 122 -15.84 7.82 22.76
C PHE A 122 -15.20 7.97 21.38
N GLY A 123 -15.75 8.84 20.53
CA GLY A 123 -15.18 9.18 19.22
C GLY A 123 -13.85 9.93 19.26
N TYR A 124 -13.34 10.18 20.46
CA TYR A 124 -12.18 11.00 20.81
C TYR A 124 -11.41 10.32 21.95
N GLU A 125 -10.18 10.75 22.21
CA GLU A 125 -9.35 10.19 23.27
C GLU A 125 -9.73 10.76 24.65
N LEU A 126 -10.15 9.89 25.58
CA LEU A 126 -10.45 10.29 26.96
C LEU A 126 -9.21 10.84 27.66
N GLY A 127 -9.33 12.06 28.21
CA GLY A 127 -8.23 12.73 28.92
C GLY A 127 -7.28 13.53 28.02
N HIS A 128 -7.54 13.57 26.70
CA HIS A 128 -6.78 14.42 25.78
C HIS A 128 -6.92 15.91 26.16
N PRO A 129 -5.87 16.74 26.05
CA PRO A 129 -5.94 18.18 26.32
C PRO A 129 -7.06 18.89 25.55
N ASP A 130 -7.24 18.51 24.28
CA ASP A 130 -8.30 19.02 23.40
C ASP A 130 -9.67 18.37 23.63
N LYS A 131 -9.80 17.55 24.68
CA LYS A 131 -11.04 16.88 25.11
C LYS A 131 -11.69 16.12 23.93
N ASP A 132 -12.95 16.46 23.65
CA ASP A 132 -13.77 15.86 22.63
C ASP A 132 -13.42 16.32 21.21
N LEU A 133 -12.43 17.20 21.03
CA LEU A 133 -11.94 17.62 19.71
C LEU A 133 -10.88 16.67 19.13
N SER A 134 -10.32 15.77 19.94
CA SER A 134 -9.29 14.80 19.51
C SER A 134 -9.85 13.68 18.64
N PHE A 135 -9.04 13.12 17.73
CA PHE A 135 -9.42 11.99 16.86
C PHE A 135 -8.67 10.71 17.26
N ASP A 136 -9.40 9.63 17.55
CA ASP A 136 -8.82 8.32 17.87
C ASP A 136 -8.43 7.54 16.58
N ASN A 137 -7.12 7.37 16.36
CA ASN A 137 -6.49 6.98 15.08
C ASN A 137 -6.04 5.51 14.96
N ARG A 138 -6.60 4.57 15.73
CA ARG A 138 -6.22 3.13 15.76
C ARG A 138 -6.54 2.36 14.44
N LEU A 139 -6.00 2.78 13.27
CA LEU A 139 -6.57 2.53 11.92
C LEU A 139 -5.99 1.37 11.08
N PHE A 140 -4.73 0.93 11.24
CA PHE A 140 -4.15 -0.13 10.38
C PHE A 140 -4.35 -1.58 10.88
N ASN A 141 -4.79 -1.76 12.13
CA ASN A 141 -5.04 -3.06 12.74
C ASN A 141 -6.56 -3.36 12.84
N LYS A 142 -7.29 -3.23 11.72
CA LYS A 142 -8.73 -3.55 11.66
C LYS A 142 -8.95 -5.06 11.63
N ARG A 143 -9.74 -5.62 12.55
CA ARG A 143 -10.21 -7.03 12.53
C ARG A 143 -9.09 -8.09 12.33
N GLY A 144 -7.85 -7.79 12.71
CA GLY A 144 -6.71 -8.69 12.49
C GLY A 144 -6.15 -8.75 11.05
N ARG A 145 -6.58 -7.85 10.13
CA ARG A 145 -6.02 -7.70 8.78
C ARG A 145 -4.51 -7.44 8.85
N LYS A 146 -3.77 -8.05 7.93
CA LYS A 146 -2.31 -8.11 7.92
C LYS A 146 -1.78 -7.41 6.67
N PRO A 147 -0.49 -7.04 6.59
CA PRO A 147 0.06 -6.34 5.43
C PRO A 147 -0.34 -6.94 4.08
N TRP A 148 -0.38 -8.27 3.92
CA TRP A 148 -0.77 -8.91 2.66
C TRP A 148 -2.22 -8.64 2.18
N SER A 149 -3.07 -8.02 3.01
CA SER A 149 -4.41 -7.62 2.56
C SER A 149 -4.41 -6.34 1.71
N THR A 150 -3.27 -5.63 1.58
CA THR A 150 -3.11 -4.54 0.61
C THR A 150 -2.55 -5.09 -0.70
N VAL A 151 -3.20 -4.77 -1.83
CA VAL A 151 -2.65 -5.01 -3.16
C VAL A 151 -2.02 -3.71 -3.63
N ASN A 152 -0.70 -3.69 -3.75
CA ASN A 152 0.06 -2.51 -4.14
C ASN A 152 0.33 -2.56 -5.65
N PHE A 153 -0.07 -1.54 -6.38
CA PHE A 153 0.21 -1.39 -7.81
C PHE A 153 0.37 0.09 -8.17
N ILE A 154 1.07 0.35 -9.27
CA ILE A 154 1.20 1.70 -9.86
C ILE A 154 0.42 1.76 -11.18
N THR A 155 0.44 0.65 -11.91
CA THR A 155 -0.16 0.48 -13.23
C THR A 155 -1.11 -0.70 -13.20
N ALA A 156 -2.16 -0.61 -14.01
CA ALA A 156 -3.15 -1.64 -14.24
C ALA A 156 -3.63 -1.54 -15.69
N HIS A 157 -4.55 -2.41 -16.09
CA HIS A 157 -5.17 -2.31 -17.42
C HIS A 157 -5.92 -0.99 -17.63
N ASP A 158 -6.45 -0.40 -16.55
CA ASP A 158 -7.03 0.94 -16.55
C ASP A 158 -5.94 2.00 -16.40
N GLY A 159 -5.81 2.89 -17.38
CA GLY A 159 -4.81 3.95 -17.39
C GLY A 159 -3.56 3.61 -18.20
N PHE A 160 -2.45 4.29 -17.89
CA PHE A 160 -1.18 4.03 -18.57
C PHE A 160 -0.49 2.77 -18.02
N ASN A 161 0.20 2.05 -18.91
CA ASN A 161 1.27 1.11 -18.53
C ASN A 161 2.51 1.86 -18.00
N LEU A 162 3.51 1.12 -17.53
CA LEU A 162 4.70 1.68 -16.89
C LEU A 162 5.56 2.52 -17.84
N ASN A 163 5.60 2.15 -19.12
CA ASN A 163 6.35 2.93 -20.09
C ASN A 163 5.67 4.26 -20.41
N ASP A 164 4.34 4.24 -20.49
CA ASP A 164 3.56 5.39 -20.92
C ASP A 164 3.37 6.40 -19.77
N VAL A 165 3.30 5.95 -18.51
CA VAL A 165 3.23 6.85 -17.34
C VAL A 165 4.47 7.75 -17.20
N VAL A 166 5.60 7.35 -17.78
CA VAL A 166 6.84 8.16 -17.81
C VAL A 166 7.11 8.80 -19.18
N SER A 167 6.21 8.62 -20.15
CA SER A 167 6.42 9.07 -21.54
C SER A 167 5.34 10.03 -22.05
N TYR A 168 4.20 10.13 -21.39
CA TYR A 168 3.06 10.94 -21.83
C TYR A 168 2.47 11.77 -20.69
N ASP A 169 2.20 13.06 -20.93
CA ASP A 169 1.47 13.94 -20.01
C ASP A 169 -0.04 13.87 -20.28
N HIS A 170 -0.44 13.49 -21.49
CA HIS A 170 -1.82 13.46 -21.93
C HIS A 170 -2.17 12.12 -22.59
N LYS A 171 -3.45 11.75 -22.54
CA LYS A 171 -3.96 10.57 -23.24
C LYS A 171 -4.05 10.80 -24.75
N HIS A 172 -3.76 9.76 -25.50
CA HIS A 172 -3.82 9.68 -26.97
C HIS A 172 -4.75 8.50 -27.34
N ASN A 173 -6.03 8.65 -27.02
CA ASN A 173 -7.05 7.61 -27.22
C ASN A 173 -7.76 7.73 -28.58
N GLU A 174 -7.23 8.51 -29.53
CA GLU A 174 -7.86 8.79 -30.83
C GLU A 174 -8.22 7.51 -31.61
N ALA A 175 -7.39 6.47 -31.47
CA ALA A 175 -7.61 5.16 -32.10
C ALA A 175 -8.92 4.47 -31.64
N ASN A 176 -9.51 4.89 -30.52
CA ASN A 176 -10.77 4.35 -30.01
C ASN A 176 -11.99 4.91 -30.77
N GLY A 177 -11.83 5.98 -31.56
CA GLY A 177 -12.90 6.55 -32.39
C GLY A 177 -13.91 7.42 -31.62
N GLU A 178 -13.59 7.82 -30.39
CA GLU A 178 -14.45 8.65 -29.53
C GLU A 178 -13.96 10.10 -29.38
N ASP A 179 -13.14 10.58 -30.32
CA ASP A 179 -12.52 11.91 -30.31
C ASP A 179 -11.71 12.17 -29.02
N ASN A 180 -11.00 11.15 -28.51
CA ASN A 180 -10.17 11.18 -27.30
C ASN A 180 -10.96 11.58 -26.02
N ARG A 181 -12.28 11.38 -26.00
CA ARG A 181 -13.14 11.71 -24.85
C ARG A 181 -13.15 10.62 -23.79
N ASP A 182 -12.85 9.39 -24.16
CA ASP A 182 -12.80 8.21 -23.29
C ASP A 182 -11.48 8.13 -22.50
N GLY A 183 -11.46 7.42 -21.38
CA GLY A 183 -10.30 7.33 -20.49
C GLY A 183 -10.13 8.51 -19.53
N HIS A 184 -9.51 8.26 -18.37
CA HIS A 184 -9.30 9.27 -17.34
C HIS A 184 -8.26 10.31 -17.78
N SER A 185 -8.41 11.58 -17.40
CA SER A 185 -7.46 12.65 -17.79
C SER A 185 -6.42 12.99 -16.72
N ASN A 186 -6.61 12.51 -15.49
CA ASN A 186 -5.64 12.69 -14.42
C ASN A 186 -4.89 11.37 -14.19
N ASN A 187 -3.75 11.22 -14.87
CA ASN A 187 -2.93 10.01 -14.87
C ASN A 187 -1.74 10.04 -13.90
N HIS A 188 -1.46 11.21 -13.28
CA HIS A 188 -0.26 11.42 -12.48
C HIS A 188 1.04 10.99 -13.18
N SER A 189 1.10 11.21 -14.49
CA SER A 189 2.22 10.89 -15.37
C SER A 189 3.14 12.09 -15.60
N TRP A 190 4.32 11.84 -16.16
CA TRP A 190 5.23 12.91 -16.60
C TRP A 190 6.03 12.44 -17.80
N ASN A 191 5.99 13.19 -18.91
CA ASN A 191 6.71 12.86 -20.15
C ASN A 191 8.20 13.24 -20.13
N HIS A 192 8.66 13.95 -19.09
CA HIS A 192 10.05 14.39 -18.91
C HIS A 192 10.56 15.37 -19.97
N GLY A 193 9.65 16.10 -20.63
CA GLY A 193 9.95 17.20 -21.56
C GLY A 193 9.64 16.90 -23.03
N VAL A 194 9.37 15.65 -23.41
CA VAL A 194 9.00 15.26 -24.77
C VAL A 194 7.81 14.31 -24.71
N GLU A 195 6.71 14.59 -25.41
CA GLU A 195 5.56 13.69 -25.45
C GLU A 195 5.85 12.47 -26.35
N GLY A 196 5.72 11.26 -25.82
CA GLY A 196 5.94 10.01 -26.55
C GLY A 196 7.41 9.65 -26.81
N PRO A 197 7.71 8.86 -27.86
CA PRO A 197 9.07 8.39 -28.17
C PRO A 197 10.06 9.54 -28.43
N THR A 198 11.32 9.35 -28.03
CA THR A 198 12.38 10.35 -28.22
C THR A 198 13.76 9.71 -28.33
N ASP A 199 14.65 10.35 -29.10
CA ASP A 199 16.06 9.98 -29.23
C ASP A 199 16.98 10.72 -28.24
N ASP A 200 16.43 11.67 -27.45
CA ASP A 200 17.20 12.38 -26.42
C ASP A 200 17.62 11.41 -25.31
N GLN A 201 18.91 11.07 -25.30
CA GLN A 201 19.48 10.10 -24.39
C GLN A 201 19.38 10.49 -22.92
N ASN A 202 19.28 11.79 -22.60
CA ASN A 202 19.09 12.23 -21.22
C ASN A 202 17.68 11.90 -20.74
N ILE A 203 16.67 12.15 -21.58
CA ILE A 203 15.27 11.82 -21.30
C ILE A 203 15.09 10.29 -21.24
N VAL A 204 15.64 9.55 -22.21
CA VAL A 204 15.57 8.09 -22.22
C VAL A 204 16.16 7.50 -20.93
N ARG A 205 17.37 7.89 -20.53
CA ARG A 205 17.98 7.41 -19.28
C ARG A 205 17.15 7.76 -18.05
N LEU A 206 16.57 8.96 -18.01
CA LEU A 206 15.73 9.39 -16.90
C LEU A 206 14.43 8.58 -16.82
N ARG A 207 13.77 8.31 -17.95
CA ARG A 207 12.58 7.46 -18.03
C ARG A 207 12.88 6.03 -17.60
N GLU A 208 13.97 5.45 -18.09
CA GLU A 208 14.42 4.12 -17.64
C GLU A 208 14.65 4.07 -16.13
N ARG A 209 15.25 5.12 -15.55
CA ARG A 209 15.40 5.24 -14.09
C ARG A 209 14.04 5.37 -13.38
N GLN A 210 13.09 6.14 -13.92
CA GLN A 210 11.75 6.25 -13.34
C GLN A 210 10.99 4.92 -13.38
N LYS A 211 11.04 4.17 -14.49
CA LYS A 211 10.46 2.82 -14.57
C LYS A 211 10.99 1.93 -13.45
N ARG A 212 12.32 1.95 -13.23
CA ARG A 212 12.97 1.22 -12.14
C ARG A 212 12.57 1.72 -10.75
N ASN A 213 12.40 3.03 -10.53
CA ASN A 213 11.93 3.60 -9.26
C ASN A 213 10.52 3.09 -8.91
N LEU A 214 9.61 3.13 -9.88
CA LEU A 214 8.22 2.70 -9.71
C LEU A 214 8.16 1.19 -9.43
N LEU A 215 8.89 0.38 -10.21
CA LEU A 215 9.00 -1.08 -9.97
C LEU A 215 9.59 -1.39 -8.58
N ALA A 216 10.68 -0.72 -8.20
CA ALA A 216 11.33 -0.95 -6.91
C ALA A 216 10.40 -0.57 -5.75
N THR A 217 9.69 0.54 -5.86
CA THR A 217 8.72 1.00 -4.85
C THR A 217 7.58 0.00 -4.70
N THR A 218 6.97 -0.46 -5.80
CA THR A 218 5.88 -1.46 -5.77
C THR A 218 6.35 -2.79 -5.19
N ILE A 219 7.43 -3.35 -5.72
CA ILE A 219 7.88 -4.70 -5.38
C ILE A 219 8.49 -4.77 -3.98
N LEU A 220 9.13 -3.72 -3.48
CA LEU A 220 9.79 -3.75 -2.16
C LEU A 220 8.92 -3.23 -1.01
N SER A 221 7.76 -2.64 -1.31
CA SER A 221 6.80 -2.22 -0.27
C SER A 221 6.20 -3.41 0.49
N LEU A 222 5.83 -3.19 1.76
CA LEU A 222 5.04 -4.16 2.53
C LEU A 222 3.64 -4.29 1.89
N GLY A 223 3.17 -5.53 1.73
CA GLY A 223 1.92 -5.82 1.05
C GLY A 223 2.02 -6.90 -0.02
N THR A 224 1.02 -6.99 -0.88
CA THR A 224 0.98 -7.89 -2.02
C THR A 224 1.20 -7.07 -3.29
N PRO A 225 2.41 -7.08 -3.90
CA PRO A 225 2.65 -6.33 -5.14
C PRO A 225 1.92 -6.97 -6.32
N MET A 226 1.32 -6.14 -7.16
CA MET A 226 0.76 -6.50 -8.46
C MET A 226 1.53 -5.76 -9.56
N LEU A 227 1.87 -6.49 -10.62
CA LEU A 227 2.50 -5.95 -11.82
C LEU A 227 1.54 -6.13 -12.99
N LEU A 228 1.40 -5.09 -13.83
CA LEU A 228 0.72 -5.20 -15.11
C LEU A 228 1.63 -5.98 -16.07
N ALA A 229 1.06 -6.95 -16.77
CA ALA A 229 1.82 -7.75 -17.73
C ALA A 229 2.35 -6.86 -18.86
N GLY A 230 3.65 -6.97 -19.15
CA GLY A 230 4.33 -6.15 -20.16
C GLY A 230 5.19 -5.04 -19.57
N ASP A 231 4.90 -4.58 -18.35
CA ASP A 231 5.69 -3.54 -17.69
C ASP A 231 7.13 -3.98 -17.43
N GLU A 232 7.36 -5.28 -17.22
CA GLU A 232 8.68 -5.84 -16.97
C GLU A 232 9.65 -5.66 -18.15
N PHE A 233 9.14 -5.46 -19.38
CA PHE A 233 9.96 -5.21 -20.57
C PHE A 233 9.62 -3.89 -21.28
N GLY A 234 8.77 -3.05 -20.66
CA GLY A 234 8.44 -1.72 -21.18
C GLY A 234 7.41 -1.71 -22.31
N HIS A 235 6.39 -2.58 -22.24
CA HIS A 235 5.23 -2.51 -23.12
C HIS A 235 4.64 -1.10 -23.15
N THR A 236 4.17 -0.68 -24.32
CA THR A 236 3.58 0.63 -24.57
C THR A 236 2.28 0.45 -25.35
N GLN A 237 1.32 1.31 -25.08
CA GLN A 237 0.07 1.49 -25.82
C GLN A 237 0.09 2.83 -26.56
N SER A 238 1.30 3.39 -26.78
CA SER A 238 1.56 4.66 -27.46
C SER A 238 0.80 5.85 -26.85
N GLY A 239 0.60 5.86 -25.54
CA GLY A 239 -0.14 6.92 -24.86
C GLY A 239 -1.65 6.74 -24.91
N ASN A 240 -2.17 5.61 -25.41
CA ASN A 240 -3.56 5.23 -25.18
C ASN A 240 -3.68 4.72 -23.73
N ASN A 241 -4.49 5.38 -22.89
CA ASN A 241 -4.67 5.01 -21.49
C ASN A 241 -5.98 4.25 -21.23
N ASN A 242 -6.67 3.88 -22.30
CA ASN A 242 -7.97 3.23 -22.27
C ASN A 242 -8.10 2.33 -23.51
N ALA A 243 -7.15 1.43 -23.72
CA ALA A 243 -7.07 0.59 -24.92
C ALA A 243 -8.12 -0.54 -24.96
N TYR A 244 -9.30 -0.36 -24.35
CA TYR A 244 -10.33 -1.39 -24.18
C TYR A 244 -10.91 -1.92 -25.50
N ALA A 245 -10.93 -1.08 -26.54
CA ALA A 245 -11.46 -1.42 -27.88
C ALA A 245 -10.36 -1.79 -28.88
N GLN A 246 -9.09 -1.87 -28.44
CA GLN A 246 -7.95 -2.14 -29.31
C GLN A 246 -7.58 -3.62 -29.27
N ASP A 247 -8.12 -4.42 -30.18
CA ASP A 247 -7.65 -5.79 -30.42
C ASP A 247 -6.64 -5.81 -31.58
N ASN A 248 -5.46 -5.24 -31.33
CA ASN A 248 -4.38 -5.06 -32.30
C ASN A 248 -3.03 -4.81 -31.58
N GLU A 249 -2.00 -4.46 -32.34
CA GLU A 249 -0.63 -4.20 -31.87
C GLU A 249 -0.53 -3.14 -30.76
N THR A 250 -1.54 -2.29 -30.58
CA THR A 250 -1.61 -1.34 -29.46
C THR A 250 -1.70 -2.07 -28.12
N SER A 251 -2.47 -3.16 -28.02
CA SER A 251 -2.69 -3.88 -26.75
C SER A 251 -1.93 -5.20 -26.66
N TRP A 252 -1.53 -5.77 -27.79
CA TRP A 252 -0.81 -7.04 -27.82
C TRP A 252 0.58 -6.91 -27.18
N LEU A 253 0.96 -7.91 -26.39
CA LEU A 253 2.30 -8.00 -25.81
C LEU A 253 3.29 -8.50 -26.87
N ASP A 254 4.23 -7.64 -27.24
CA ASP A 254 5.29 -7.99 -28.20
C ASP A 254 6.43 -8.75 -27.51
N TRP A 255 6.29 -10.07 -27.45
CA TRP A 255 7.32 -11.00 -26.97
C TRP A 255 8.56 -11.09 -27.86
N THR A 256 8.50 -10.58 -29.10
CA THR A 256 9.60 -10.61 -30.06
C THR A 256 10.49 -9.38 -29.97
N SER A 257 9.97 -8.28 -29.41
CA SER A 257 10.71 -7.04 -29.14
C SER A 257 11.73 -7.20 -28.00
N GLN A 258 12.81 -7.93 -28.27
CA GLN A 258 13.97 -8.00 -27.39
C GLN A 258 14.90 -6.79 -27.58
N SER A 259 14.36 -5.57 -27.54
CA SER A 259 15.19 -4.38 -27.49
C SER A 259 16.15 -4.49 -26.28
N SER A 260 17.38 -3.96 -26.39
CA SER A 260 18.31 -3.97 -25.25
C SER A 260 17.67 -3.42 -23.97
N PRO A 261 16.95 -2.27 -24.01
CA PRO A 261 16.30 -1.71 -22.83
C PRO A 261 15.23 -2.61 -22.23
N GLY A 262 14.42 -3.29 -23.05
CA GLY A 262 13.37 -4.20 -22.55
C GLY A 262 13.96 -5.41 -21.80
N ARG A 263 15.06 -5.98 -22.30
CA ARG A 263 15.78 -7.06 -21.60
C ARG A 263 16.39 -6.58 -20.28
N GLU A 264 17.01 -5.40 -20.27
CA GLU A 264 17.60 -4.80 -19.07
C GLU A 264 16.55 -4.55 -17.99
N LEU A 265 15.39 -4.01 -18.35
CA LEU A 265 14.28 -3.79 -17.41
C LEU A 265 13.73 -5.12 -16.86
N ARG A 266 13.68 -6.16 -17.69
CA ARG A 266 13.22 -7.50 -17.29
C ARG A 266 14.15 -8.11 -16.26
N GLU A 267 15.47 -8.04 -16.49
CA GLU A 267 16.47 -8.53 -15.54
C GLU A 267 16.45 -7.72 -14.23
N PHE A 268 16.25 -6.40 -14.31
CA PHE A 268 16.06 -5.58 -13.12
C PHE A 268 14.80 -6.00 -12.33
N THR A 269 13.69 -6.25 -13.01
CA THR A 269 12.43 -6.73 -12.39
C THR A 269 12.63 -8.10 -11.72
N ARG A 270 13.33 -9.03 -12.40
CA ARG A 270 13.72 -10.33 -11.81
C ARG A 270 14.57 -10.15 -10.55
N LYS A 271 15.55 -9.25 -10.58
CA LYS A 271 16.41 -8.91 -9.43
C LYS A 271 15.58 -8.40 -8.25
N LEU A 272 14.60 -7.52 -8.48
CA LEU A 272 13.69 -7.04 -7.43
C LEU A 272 12.86 -8.17 -6.79
N ILE A 273 12.28 -9.05 -7.62
CA ILE A 273 11.49 -10.19 -7.13
C ILE A 273 12.37 -11.13 -6.30
N ALA A 274 13.59 -11.41 -6.76
CA ALA A 274 14.53 -12.26 -6.06
C ALA A 274 14.99 -11.64 -4.72
N ILE A 275 15.26 -10.33 -4.70
CA ILE A 275 15.54 -9.57 -3.46
C ILE A 275 14.35 -9.70 -2.50
N ARG A 276 13.12 -9.42 -2.95
CA ARG A 276 11.92 -9.53 -2.11
C ARG A 276 11.81 -10.92 -1.50
N ARG A 277 12.07 -11.98 -2.26
CA ARG A 277 12.02 -13.37 -1.76
C ARG A 277 13.15 -13.69 -0.78
N ALA A 278 14.34 -13.15 -1.01
CA ALA A 278 15.52 -13.42 -0.19
C ALA A 278 15.50 -12.72 1.18
N PHE A 279 14.78 -11.59 1.31
CA PHE A 279 14.70 -10.81 2.54
C PHE A 279 13.31 -10.89 3.19
N PRO A 280 13.09 -11.76 4.20
CA PRO A 280 11.80 -11.94 4.85
C PRO A 280 11.20 -10.68 5.47
N ILE A 281 12.04 -9.70 5.82
CA ILE A 281 11.62 -8.42 6.39
C ILE A 281 10.68 -7.64 5.45
N LEU A 282 10.80 -7.84 4.14
CA LEU A 282 9.96 -7.22 3.10
C LEU A 282 8.61 -7.93 2.92
N ASN A 283 8.42 -9.10 3.54
CA ASN A 283 7.18 -9.89 3.52
C ASN A 283 6.61 -10.10 4.93
N ARG A 284 6.89 -9.16 5.86
CA ARG A 284 6.43 -9.30 7.25
C ARG A 284 4.91 -9.33 7.34
N THR A 285 4.47 -10.13 8.30
CA THR A 285 3.05 -10.45 8.53
C THR A 285 2.35 -9.45 9.44
N ARG A 286 3.09 -8.47 9.95
CA ARG A 286 2.63 -7.43 10.86
C ARG A 286 3.03 -6.07 10.32
N PHE A 287 2.15 -5.10 10.48
CA PHE A 287 2.50 -3.71 10.20
C PHE A 287 3.55 -3.25 11.22
N PRO A 288 4.59 -2.54 10.77
CA PRO A 288 5.48 -1.87 11.69
C PRO A 288 4.72 -0.72 12.37
N LEU A 289 4.97 -0.51 13.66
CA LEU A 289 4.28 0.48 14.49
C LEU A 289 5.10 1.76 14.66
N GLY A 290 6.41 1.72 14.48
CA GLY A 290 7.29 2.86 14.71
C GLY A 290 7.41 3.23 16.20
N THR A 291 6.96 2.36 17.10
CA THR A 291 7.06 2.55 18.55
C THR A 291 8.27 1.78 19.09
N TYR A 292 8.99 2.40 20.01
CA TYR A 292 10.08 1.72 20.70
C TYR A 292 9.54 0.59 21.60
N ASN A 293 10.22 -0.56 21.60
CA ASN A 293 9.92 -1.66 22.51
C ASN A 293 11.03 -1.77 23.56
N ASP A 294 10.75 -1.33 24.80
CA ASP A 294 11.70 -1.34 25.91
C ASP A 294 12.15 -2.77 26.31
N GLU A 295 11.27 -3.77 26.19
CA GLU A 295 11.60 -5.16 26.54
C GLU A 295 12.60 -5.79 25.55
N LEU A 296 12.58 -5.36 24.29
CA LEU A 296 13.39 -5.92 23.21
C LEU A 296 14.51 -4.99 22.73
N ASP A 297 14.57 -3.77 23.27
CA ASP A 297 15.53 -2.72 22.93
C ASP A 297 15.61 -2.48 21.41
N VAL A 298 14.43 -2.33 20.78
CA VAL A 298 14.32 -2.26 19.32
C VAL A 298 13.07 -1.49 18.88
N LYS A 299 13.20 -0.80 17.74
CA LYS A 299 12.12 -0.15 17.00
C LYS A 299 12.00 -0.81 15.63
N ASP A 300 10.79 -1.15 15.19
CA ASP A 300 10.58 -1.97 14.00
C ASP A 300 10.76 -1.23 12.67
N VAL A 301 10.37 0.04 12.63
CA VAL A 301 10.65 0.97 11.54
C VAL A 301 11.12 2.32 12.07
N THR A 302 12.14 2.88 11.45
CA THR A 302 12.59 4.26 11.69
C THR A 302 12.65 4.99 10.36
N TRP A 303 12.04 6.17 10.31
CA TRP A 303 12.08 7.04 9.13
C TRP A 303 13.19 8.05 9.30
N LEU A 304 14.10 8.11 8.34
CA LEU A 304 15.35 8.84 8.44
C LEU A 304 15.35 10.03 7.50
N SER A 305 15.80 11.16 8.00
CA SER A 305 16.17 12.30 7.17
C SER A 305 17.51 12.02 6.46
N PRO A 306 17.90 12.78 5.42
CA PRO A 306 19.15 12.57 4.70
C PRO A 306 20.42 12.60 5.58
N ASP A 307 20.38 13.26 6.73
CA ASP A 307 21.50 13.27 7.68
C ASP A 307 21.64 12.01 8.54
N GLY A 308 20.80 10.99 8.31
CA GLY A 308 20.83 9.70 9.00
C GLY A 308 20.14 9.70 10.37
N ARG A 309 19.48 10.80 10.78
CA ARG A 309 18.70 10.89 12.03
C ARG A 309 17.22 10.61 11.78
N GLU A 310 16.52 10.19 12.83
CA GLU A 310 15.08 10.01 12.76
C GLU A 310 14.36 11.34 12.45
N MET A 311 13.42 11.30 11.52
CA MET A 311 12.64 12.46 11.10
C MET A 311 11.80 13.00 12.26
N THR A 312 11.87 14.32 12.47
CA THR A 312 11.02 15.01 13.45
C THR A 312 9.61 15.23 12.91
N ALA A 313 8.67 15.56 13.80
CA ALA A 313 7.29 15.86 13.41
C ALA A 313 7.21 17.05 12.42
N GLU A 314 8.08 18.05 12.57
CA GLU A 314 8.15 19.19 11.68
C GLU A 314 8.64 18.80 10.29
N GLN A 315 9.66 17.92 10.20
CA GLN A 315 10.17 17.42 8.92
C GLN A 315 9.14 16.58 8.15
N TRP A 316 8.23 15.90 8.86
CA TRP A 316 7.11 15.19 8.26
C TRP A 316 6.07 16.11 7.63
N GLN A 317 5.96 17.35 8.11
CA GLN A 317 5.02 18.36 7.62
C GLN A 317 5.66 19.31 6.60
N ASP A 318 6.94 19.10 6.25
CA ASP A 318 7.64 19.92 5.25
C ASP A 318 7.36 19.40 3.83
N ASP A 319 6.62 20.18 3.05
CA ASP A 319 6.31 19.89 1.64
C ASP A 319 7.56 19.78 0.73
N ASN A 320 8.72 20.23 1.22
CA ASN A 320 10.01 20.13 0.53
C ASN A 320 10.80 18.86 0.90
N ALA A 321 10.30 18.02 1.81
CA ALA A 321 10.94 16.75 2.16
C ALA A 321 10.82 15.73 1.01
N ARG A 322 11.74 15.83 0.04
CA ARG A 322 11.76 15.01 -1.19
C ARG A 322 12.74 13.83 -1.13
N CYS A 323 13.51 13.73 -0.06
CA CYS A 323 14.47 12.65 0.17
C CYS A 323 14.38 12.12 1.60
N PHE A 324 14.23 10.81 1.75
CA PHE A 324 14.14 10.14 3.06
C PHE A 324 14.59 8.67 2.98
N GLY A 325 14.89 8.09 4.13
CA GLY A 325 15.17 6.66 4.31
C GLY A 325 14.12 5.96 5.17
N MET A 326 13.82 4.71 4.87
CA MET A 326 13.03 3.81 5.71
C MET A 326 13.94 2.68 6.19
N LEU A 327 14.26 2.68 7.48
CA LEU A 327 15.05 1.66 8.15
C LEU A 327 14.12 0.62 8.78
N LEU A 328 14.14 -0.60 8.26
CA LEU A 328 13.42 -1.75 8.81
C LEU A 328 14.37 -2.59 9.66
N ASP A 329 14.14 -2.64 10.97
CA ASP A 329 15.02 -3.36 11.89
C ASP A 329 14.73 -4.87 11.90
N GLY A 330 15.71 -5.66 11.49
CA GLY A 330 15.63 -7.10 11.42
C GLY A 330 15.54 -7.78 12.80
N ARG A 331 15.96 -7.07 13.85
CA ARG A 331 15.89 -7.50 15.26
C ARG A 331 14.50 -7.33 15.85
N ALA A 332 13.62 -6.57 15.19
CA ALA A 332 12.25 -6.42 15.64
C ALA A 332 11.45 -7.73 15.50
N GLN A 333 10.44 -7.88 16.36
CA GLN A 333 9.66 -9.09 16.48
C GLN A 333 8.90 -9.41 15.18
N ARG A 334 9.11 -10.62 14.65
CA ARG A 334 8.49 -11.07 13.38
C ARG A 334 7.03 -11.55 13.52
N THR A 335 6.68 -12.21 14.63
CA THR A 335 5.35 -12.84 14.83
C THR A 335 4.68 -12.30 16.09
N GLY A 336 3.63 -12.95 16.62
CA GLY A 336 3.06 -12.59 17.93
C GLY A 336 3.84 -13.08 19.14
N ILE A 337 4.86 -13.92 18.93
CA ILE A 337 5.68 -14.48 20.01
C ILE A 337 6.69 -13.41 20.43
N LYS A 338 6.67 -13.04 21.72
CA LYS A 338 7.60 -12.07 22.32
C LYS A 338 9.05 -12.61 22.30
N ARG A 339 9.76 -12.33 21.22
CA ARG A 339 11.19 -12.64 21.04
C ARG A 339 11.81 -11.70 20.00
N ARG A 340 13.11 -11.44 20.15
CA ARG A 340 13.89 -10.68 19.16
C ARG A 340 13.88 -11.42 17.81
N GLY A 341 13.73 -10.65 16.74
CA GLY A 341 13.90 -11.12 15.37
C GLY A 341 15.37 -11.38 15.03
N SER A 342 15.58 -11.97 13.86
CA SER A 342 16.91 -12.29 13.35
C SER A 342 17.00 -12.04 11.84
N ASP A 343 16.07 -11.26 11.28
CA ASP A 343 16.11 -10.93 9.86
C ASP A 343 17.29 -9.97 9.60
N THR A 344 17.73 -9.85 8.35
CA THR A 344 18.67 -8.80 7.96
C THR A 344 17.98 -7.44 8.01
N THR A 345 18.58 -6.45 8.68
CA THR A 345 18.11 -5.06 8.68
C THR A 345 18.27 -4.46 7.28
N ILE A 346 17.23 -3.79 6.79
CA ILE A 346 17.18 -3.19 5.46
C ILE A 346 16.95 -1.69 5.56
N LEU A 347 17.66 -0.92 4.76
CA LEU A 347 17.42 0.51 4.55
C LEU A 347 16.97 0.72 3.10
N LEU A 348 15.78 1.29 2.91
CA LEU A 348 15.28 1.71 1.61
C LEU A 348 15.31 3.25 1.54
N ALA A 349 16.05 3.82 0.60
CA ALA A 349 16.21 5.26 0.46
C ALA A 349 15.60 5.76 -0.85
N TYR A 350 14.89 6.88 -0.75
CA TYR A 350 14.14 7.49 -1.84
C TYR A 350 14.62 8.92 -2.02
N ASN A 351 14.99 9.29 -3.25
CA ASN A 351 15.26 10.67 -3.61
C ASN A 351 14.38 11.05 -4.81
N SER A 352 13.25 11.73 -4.54
CA SER A 352 12.37 12.29 -5.57
C SER A 352 12.80 13.69 -6.02
N TYR A 353 13.77 14.30 -5.33
CA TYR A 353 14.37 15.57 -5.73
C TYR A 353 15.13 15.40 -7.06
N HIS A 354 15.27 16.48 -7.81
CA HIS A 354 15.84 16.43 -9.15
C HIS A 354 17.38 16.34 -9.14
N ASP A 355 18.02 16.70 -8.04
CA ASP A 355 19.48 16.69 -7.88
C ASP A 355 19.96 15.68 -6.82
N VAL A 356 21.27 15.48 -6.76
CA VAL A 356 21.94 14.63 -5.78
C VAL A 356 21.66 15.10 -4.36
N VAL A 357 21.35 14.16 -3.48
CA VAL A 357 21.22 14.39 -2.03
C VAL A 357 22.21 13.49 -1.30
N ASN A 358 22.97 14.08 -0.37
CA ASN A 358 23.90 13.35 0.46
C ASN A 358 23.14 12.63 1.59
N LEU A 359 23.12 11.30 1.53
CA LEU A 359 22.52 10.43 2.53
C LEU A 359 23.59 9.87 3.46
N THR A 360 23.51 10.17 4.75
CA THR A 360 24.38 9.55 5.76
C THR A 360 23.81 8.19 6.14
N LEU A 361 24.57 7.12 5.91
CA LEU A 361 24.15 5.77 6.27
C LEU A 361 24.16 5.61 7.80
N PRO A 362 23.02 5.23 8.41
CA PRO A 362 22.86 5.29 9.86
C PRO A 362 23.71 4.23 10.57
N ASP A 363 24.11 4.55 11.80
CA ASP A 363 24.59 3.56 12.76
C ASP A 363 23.41 2.75 13.31
N VAL A 364 23.55 1.43 13.29
CA VAL A 364 22.56 0.49 13.85
C VAL A 364 23.30 -0.45 14.78
N SER A 365 22.76 -0.72 15.97
CA SER A 365 23.44 -1.60 16.92
C SER A 365 23.66 -3.00 16.34
N ASP A 366 24.87 -3.54 16.58
CA ASP A 366 25.42 -4.77 15.99
C ASP A 366 25.77 -4.72 14.48
N GLY A 367 25.50 -3.58 13.82
CA GLY A 367 25.84 -3.32 12.43
C GLY A 367 27.31 -3.02 12.20
N THR A 368 27.85 -3.44 11.05
CA THR A 368 29.23 -3.17 10.66
C THR A 368 29.35 -2.40 9.34
N GLN A 369 28.63 -2.82 8.30
CA GLN A 369 28.66 -2.21 6.98
C GLN A 369 27.30 -2.36 6.29
N TRP A 370 27.01 -1.45 5.38
CA TRP A 370 25.84 -1.45 4.51
C TRP A 370 26.24 -1.96 3.13
N LEU A 371 25.65 -3.08 2.70
CA LEU A 371 25.79 -3.57 1.33
C LEU A 371 24.69 -2.98 0.45
N CYS A 372 25.04 -2.24 -0.59
CA CYS A 372 24.08 -1.79 -1.61
C CYS A 372 23.61 -3.00 -2.42
N ILE A 373 22.32 -3.34 -2.29
CA ILE A 373 21.72 -4.52 -2.92
C ILE A 373 20.94 -4.19 -4.20
N ILE A 374 20.51 -2.92 -4.35
CA ILE A 374 19.80 -2.43 -5.53
C ILE A 374 19.99 -0.91 -5.66
N ASP A 375 20.23 -0.43 -6.88
CA ASP A 375 20.31 0.98 -7.24
C ASP A 375 19.62 1.15 -8.61
N THR A 376 18.64 2.04 -8.68
CA THR A 376 17.88 2.34 -9.91
C THR A 376 18.67 3.16 -10.92
N ASN A 377 19.68 3.91 -10.47
CA ASN A 377 20.61 4.66 -11.29
C ASN A 377 21.73 3.76 -11.86
N GLN A 378 22.16 2.76 -11.09
CA GLN A 378 23.20 1.80 -11.49
C GLN A 378 22.71 0.34 -11.34
N PRO A 379 21.75 -0.12 -12.17
CA PRO A 379 21.07 -1.41 -11.97
C PRO A 379 21.99 -2.63 -12.04
N ASP A 380 23.04 -2.55 -12.87
CA ASP A 380 23.99 -3.64 -13.14
C ASP A 380 25.24 -3.60 -12.25
N GLN A 381 25.35 -2.60 -11.37
CA GLN A 381 26.51 -2.49 -10.50
C GLN A 381 26.58 -3.66 -9.52
N GLN A 382 27.78 -4.22 -9.36
CA GLN A 382 28.04 -5.25 -8.37
C GLN A 382 27.85 -4.71 -6.94
N PRO A 383 27.32 -5.51 -6.00
CA PRO A 383 27.08 -5.06 -4.63
C PRO A 383 28.32 -4.47 -3.93
N ALA A 384 28.30 -3.16 -3.70
CA ALA A 384 29.34 -2.41 -2.99
C ALA A 384 28.98 -2.28 -1.50
N ALA A 385 30.01 -2.35 -0.64
CA ALA A 385 29.84 -2.25 0.81
C ALA A 385 30.39 -0.91 1.33
N TYR A 386 29.63 -0.25 2.19
CA TYR A 386 29.93 1.05 2.76
C TYR A 386 29.96 0.95 4.29
N PRO A 387 30.89 1.62 4.99
CA PRO A 387 30.86 1.67 6.45
C PRO A 387 29.62 2.43 6.94
N THR A 388 29.23 2.22 8.20
CA THR A 388 28.26 3.11 8.85
C THR A 388 28.82 4.54 8.95
N GLY A 389 27.95 5.55 8.93
CA GLY A 389 28.33 6.95 8.86
C GLY A 389 28.87 7.40 7.49
N HIS A 390 28.98 6.51 6.51
CA HIS A 390 29.35 6.90 5.14
C HIS A 390 28.31 7.84 4.55
N VAL A 391 28.76 8.89 3.88
CA VAL A 391 27.91 9.81 3.12
C VAL A 391 27.81 9.29 1.69
N PHE A 392 26.66 8.73 1.35
CA PHE A 392 26.34 8.19 0.03
C PHE A 392 25.67 9.26 -0.84
N GLU A 393 26.17 9.46 -2.06
CA GLU A 393 25.60 10.40 -3.03
C GLU A 393 24.37 9.79 -3.71
N LEU A 394 23.18 10.05 -3.15
CA LEU A 394 21.93 9.52 -3.68
C LEU A 394 21.47 10.35 -4.89
N THR A 395 21.60 9.78 -6.08
CA THR A 395 21.29 10.47 -7.35
C THR A 395 19.87 11.04 -7.37
N GLY A 396 19.66 12.18 -8.02
CA GLY A 396 18.33 12.76 -8.19
C GLY A 396 17.36 11.80 -8.88
N ARG A 397 16.12 11.74 -8.41
CA ARG A 397 15.06 10.86 -8.94
C ARG A 397 15.49 9.40 -8.97
N SER A 398 15.95 8.89 -7.84
CA SER A 398 16.43 7.52 -7.68
C SER A 398 15.95 6.87 -6.39
N PHE A 399 15.98 5.54 -6.41
CA PHE A 399 15.80 4.66 -5.28
C PHE A 399 17.04 3.78 -5.10
N VAL A 400 17.45 3.56 -3.84
CA VAL A 400 18.56 2.67 -3.46
C VAL A 400 18.16 1.85 -2.24
N GLY A 401 18.52 0.57 -2.23
CA GLY A 401 18.31 -0.34 -1.10
C GLY A 401 19.62 -0.90 -0.56
N PHE A 402 19.74 -0.96 0.77
CA PHE A 402 20.89 -1.49 1.47
C PHE A 402 20.51 -2.61 2.44
N ALA A 403 21.40 -3.59 2.60
CA ALA A 403 21.34 -4.64 3.61
C ALA A 403 22.48 -4.50 4.62
N LEU A 404 22.16 -4.52 5.91
CA LEU A 404 23.14 -4.38 6.98
C LEU A 404 23.86 -5.71 7.23
N SER A 405 25.19 -5.70 7.15
CA SER A 405 26.00 -6.79 7.69
C SER A 405 26.20 -6.63 9.19
N THR A 406 26.29 -7.76 9.89
CA THR A 406 26.56 -7.83 11.33
C THR A 406 27.74 -8.76 11.59
N ARG A 407 28.21 -8.82 12.84
CA ARG A 407 29.26 -9.80 13.23
C ARG A 407 28.84 -11.26 13.03
N GLY A 408 27.53 -11.56 13.10
CA GLY A 408 26.98 -12.90 12.86
C GLY A 408 26.59 -13.19 11.40
N HIS A 409 26.40 -12.15 10.58
CA HIS A 409 26.08 -12.24 9.16
C HIS A 409 26.98 -11.29 8.36
N SER A 410 28.07 -11.84 7.85
CA SER A 410 29.14 -11.07 7.20
C SER A 410 28.72 -10.53 5.82
N VAL A 411 29.42 -9.48 5.37
CA VAL A 411 29.32 -8.98 3.99
C VAL A 411 29.56 -10.08 2.95
N GLY A 412 30.45 -11.04 3.23
CA GLY A 412 30.74 -12.16 2.34
C GLY A 412 29.52 -13.06 2.12
N GLN A 413 28.78 -13.38 3.19
CA GLN A 413 27.54 -14.17 3.11
C GLN A 413 26.43 -13.41 2.36
N LEU A 414 26.29 -12.11 2.61
CA LEU A 414 25.33 -11.27 1.87
C LEU A 414 25.70 -11.18 0.38
N ARG A 415 26.99 -11.02 0.04
CA ARG A 415 27.46 -11.05 -1.35
C ARG A 415 27.23 -12.39 -2.02
N GLN A 416 27.46 -13.49 -1.32
CA GLN A 416 27.19 -14.83 -1.87
C GLN A 416 25.69 -15.00 -2.15
N MET A 417 24.82 -14.57 -1.23
CA MET A 417 23.37 -14.58 -1.44
C MET A 417 22.96 -13.72 -2.64
N MET A 418 23.51 -12.49 -2.75
CA MET A 418 23.27 -11.62 -3.91
C MET A 418 23.82 -12.21 -5.21
N GLY A 419 24.98 -12.87 -5.16
CA GLY A 419 25.56 -13.59 -6.28
C GLY A 419 24.67 -14.75 -6.75
N SER A 420 24.09 -15.51 -5.82
CA SER A 420 23.11 -16.55 -6.15
C SER A 420 21.82 -15.97 -6.75
N ILE A 421 21.34 -14.83 -6.25
CA ILE A 421 20.20 -14.10 -6.84
C ILE A 421 20.50 -13.72 -8.29
N SER A 422 21.71 -13.23 -8.57
CA SER A 422 22.17 -12.88 -9.91
C SER A 422 22.47 -14.11 -10.79
N ALA A 423 22.83 -15.26 -10.21
CA ALA A 423 23.21 -16.49 -10.93
C ALA A 423 22.02 -17.41 -11.25
N VAL A 424 20.90 -17.32 -10.53
CA VAL A 424 19.62 -17.98 -10.90
C VAL A 424 19.04 -17.41 -12.23
N ASN A 425 19.74 -16.47 -12.87
CA ASN A 425 19.38 -15.81 -14.13
C ASN A 425 19.98 -16.41 -15.41
N LEU A 426 20.49 -17.64 -15.40
CA LEU A 426 20.82 -18.34 -16.65
C LEU A 426 20.46 -19.83 -16.57
N PRO A 427 19.30 -20.26 -17.09
CA PRO A 427 19.34 -21.30 -18.10
C PRO A 427 19.81 -20.67 -19.42
N ASP A 428 20.90 -21.20 -19.97
CA ASP A 428 21.11 -21.11 -21.42
C ASP A 428 19.94 -21.84 -22.11
N ASP A 429 19.58 -21.30 -23.28
CA ASP A 429 18.53 -21.68 -24.24
C ASP A 429 17.12 -21.07 -24.06
#